data_AF-J7QRU9-F1
#
_entry.id   AF-J7QRU9-F1
#
_cell.length_a   1.000
_cell.length_b   1.000
_cell.length_c   1.000
_cell.angle_alpha   90.00
_cell.angle_beta   90.00
_cell.angle_gamma   90.00
#
_symmetry.space_group_name_H-M   'P 1'
#
loop_
_entity.id
_entity.type
_entity.pdbx_description
1 polymer ?
#
loop_
_entity_poly.entity_id
_entity_poly.type
_entity_poly.pdbx_seq_one_letter_code
_entity_poly.pdbx_strand_id
1 'polypeptide(L)'
;MRFFLILTFSAAACLSARADDGSEAARRLLFETFDKPETRLFVDAVVVAGDSAVADWRQGELGGRAFLTRKGEAWSIALCAGDALKDRATLEKLGVSKANAEALARRLAAEEKRLSPEVVERFSRFDGMAAVEADGSHSPFDPHHKPIP
;
A
#
# COMPACT_ATOMS: atom_id res chain seq x y z
N MET A 1 19.19 0.09 64.54
CA MET A 1 18.76 1.15 63.62
C MET A 1 18.71 0.60 62.20
N ARG A 2 17.52 0.62 61.62
CA ARG A 2 17.06 0.42 60.23
C ARG A 2 18.11 0.07 59.14
N PHE A 3 18.05 -1.17 58.64
CA PHE A 3 18.50 -1.56 57.30
C PHE A 3 17.45 -1.06 56.28
N PHE A 4 17.83 -0.19 55.36
CA PHE A 4 17.02 0.16 54.19
C PHE A 4 17.44 -0.74 53.03
N LEU A 5 16.55 -1.64 52.62
CA LEU A 5 16.71 -2.52 51.46
C LEU A 5 15.92 -1.87 50.31
N ILE A 6 16.63 -1.20 49.40
CA ILE A 6 16.02 -0.63 48.19
C ILE A 6 15.91 -1.74 47.16
N LEU A 7 14.70 -2.29 47.00
CA LEU A 7 14.36 -3.26 45.97
C LEU A 7 14.12 -2.49 44.66
N THR A 8 15.12 -2.43 43.78
CA THR A 8 14.95 -1.88 42.43
C THR A 8 14.19 -2.88 41.57
N PHE A 9 12.93 -2.57 41.30
CA PHE A 9 12.06 -3.32 40.38
C PHE A 9 12.41 -2.90 38.94
N SER A 10 13.29 -3.64 38.27
CA SER A 10 13.53 -3.46 36.83
C SER A 10 12.31 -3.95 36.06
N ALA A 11 11.49 -3.02 35.57
CA ALA A 11 10.46 -3.31 34.59
C ALA A 11 11.13 -3.71 33.27
N ALA A 12 11.14 -5.00 32.95
CA ALA A 12 11.46 -5.48 31.62
C ALA A 12 10.33 -5.07 30.67
N ALA A 13 10.52 -3.97 29.94
CA ALA A 13 9.68 -3.64 28.81
C ALA A 13 9.92 -4.71 27.73
N CYS A 14 9.02 -5.69 27.63
CA CYS A 14 8.94 -6.58 26.49
C CYS A 14 8.59 -5.72 25.26
N LEU A 15 9.62 -5.24 24.56
CA LEU A 15 9.48 -4.68 23.22
C LEU A 15 9.11 -5.85 22.32
N SER A 16 7.81 -6.12 22.17
CA SER A 16 7.31 -7.10 21.22
C SER A 16 7.75 -6.62 19.83
N ALA A 17 8.84 -7.20 19.32
CA ALA A 17 9.18 -7.09 17.91
C ALA A 17 7.96 -7.61 17.14
N ARG A 18 7.16 -6.70 16.57
CA ARG A 18 6.17 -7.08 15.56
C ARG A 18 6.98 -7.83 14.51
N ALA A 19 6.67 -9.11 14.31
CA ALA A 19 7.20 -9.81 13.16
C ALA A 19 6.88 -8.94 11.94
N ASP A 20 7.93 -8.50 11.24
CA ASP A 20 7.77 -7.75 10.01
C ASP A 20 7.04 -8.66 9.02
N ASP A 21 5.76 -8.38 8.79
CA ASP A 21 4.95 -9.14 7.84
C ASP A 21 5.32 -8.78 6.38
N GLY A 22 6.25 -7.84 6.20
CA GLY A 22 6.69 -7.30 4.93
C GLY A 22 6.01 -5.98 4.57
N SER A 23 5.14 -5.44 5.44
CA SER A 23 4.45 -4.17 5.21
C SER A 23 5.41 -3.00 5.06
N GLU A 24 6.48 -2.93 5.85
CA GLU A 24 7.50 -1.88 5.74
C GLU A 24 8.35 -2.04 4.46
N ALA A 25 8.68 -3.27 4.08
CA ALA A 25 9.36 -3.54 2.82
C ALA A 25 8.50 -3.16 1.60
N ALA A 26 7.20 -3.49 1.63
CA ALA A 26 6.25 -3.07 0.61
C ALA A 26 6.10 -1.55 0.56
N ARG A 27 5.96 -0.89 1.72
CA ARG A 27 5.92 0.58 1.82
C ARG A 27 7.18 1.21 1.21
N ARG A 28 8.36 0.72 1.58
CA ARG A 28 9.64 1.22 1.06
C ARG A 28 9.70 1.08 -0.46
N LEU A 29 9.28 -0.06 -1.01
CA LEU A 29 9.21 -0.27 -2.45
C LEU A 29 8.32 0.76 -3.17
N LEU A 30 7.17 1.12 -2.60
CA LEU A 30 6.34 2.20 -3.15
C LEU A 30 7.08 3.55 -3.17
N PHE A 31 7.76 3.91 -2.07
CA PHE A 31 8.53 5.15 -2.01
C PHE A 31 9.68 5.16 -3.01
N GLU A 32 10.45 4.08 -3.10
CA GLU A 32 11.57 3.95 -4.04
C GLU A 32 11.11 4.01 -5.51
N THR A 33 9.89 3.53 -5.79
CA THR A 33 9.36 3.48 -7.17
C THR A 33 8.66 4.78 -7.57
N PHE A 34 7.91 5.42 -6.67
CA PHE A 34 6.98 6.49 -7.03
C PHE A 34 7.22 7.85 -6.36
N ASP A 35 8.00 7.95 -5.27
CA ASP A 35 8.22 9.24 -4.60
C ASP A 35 9.00 10.23 -5.48
N LYS A 36 8.55 11.47 -5.53
CA LYS A 36 9.17 12.57 -6.30
C LYS A 36 9.28 13.80 -5.40
N PRO A 37 10.39 14.54 -5.42
CA PRO A 37 10.56 15.70 -4.54
C PRO A 37 9.53 16.81 -4.79
N GLU A 38 9.09 17.00 -6.04
CA GLU A 38 8.09 18.00 -6.44
C GLU A 38 6.67 17.60 -6.00
N THR A 39 6.40 16.30 -5.87
CA THR A 39 5.10 15.81 -5.41
C THR A 39 5.34 14.57 -4.55
N ARG A 40 5.35 14.77 -3.23
CA ARG A 40 5.65 13.69 -2.29
C ARG A 40 4.59 12.61 -2.32
N LEU A 41 5.03 11.36 -2.29
CA LEU A 41 4.19 10.19 -2.11
C LEU A 41 3.75 10.10 -0.64
N PHE A 42 2.48 9.81 -0.44
CA PHE A 42 1.95 9.35 0.83
C PHE A 42 1.46 7.92 0.63
N VAL A 43 1.87 7.04 1.53
CA VAL A 43 1.31 5.70 1.65
C VAL A 43 0.51 5.70 2.94
N ASP A 44 -0.81 5.49 2.86
CA ASP A 44 -1.71 5.60 4.00
C ASP A 44 -1.86 4.23 4.68
N ALA A 45 -2.55 3.26 4.05
CA ALA A 45 -2.63 1.88 4.54
C ALA A 45 -1.69 0.94 3.78
N VAL A 46 -1.14 -0.06 4.47
CA VAL A 46 -0.49 -1.22 3.84
C VAL A 46 -0.97 -2.47 4.57
N VAL A 47 -1.66 -3.37 3.85
CA VAL A 47 -2.15 -4.62 4.42
C VAL A 47 -1.52 -5.80 3.71
N VAL A 48 -1.02 -6.77 4.48
CA VAL A 48 -0.34 -7.97 3.96
C VAL A 48 -1.12 -9.23 4.34
N ALA A 49 -1.18 -10.20 3.43
CA ALA A 49 -1.66 -11.56 3.69
C ALA A 49 -0.87 -12.57 2.85
N GLY A 50 -0.07 -13.40 3.51
CA GLY A 50 0.85 -14.31 2.82
C GLY A 50 1.87 -13.53 2.00
N ASP A 51 1.97 -13.85 0.72
CA ASP A 51 2.88 -13.22 -0.25
C ASP A 51 2.18 -12.14 -1.09
N SER A 52 1.15 -11.50 -0.56
CA SER A 52 0.36 -10.48 -1.25
C SER A 52 0.10 -9.30 -0.33
N ALA A 53 0.13 -8.09 -0.90
CA ALA A 53 -0.19 -6.87 -0.17
C ALA A 53 -1.04 -5.91 -1.00
N VAL A 54 -1.84 -5.09 -0.32
CA VAL A 54 -2.51 -3.93 -0.92
C VAL A 54 -2.10 -2.69 -0.14
N ALA A 55 -1.68 -1.65 -0.85
CA ALA A 55 -1.25 -0.38 -0.27
C ALA A 55 -2.04 0.79 -0.85
N ASP A 56 -2.64 1.60 0.00
CA ASP A 56 -3.25 2.88 -0.39
C ASP A 56 -2.16 3.93 -0.56
N TRP A 57 -2.19 4.66 -1.67
CA TRP A 57 -1.23 5.72 -1.95
C TRP A 57 -1.91 6.95 -2.53
N ARG A 58 -1.27 8.11 -2.32
CA ARG A 58 -1.66 9.39 -2.93
C ARG A 58 -0.45 10.26 -3.18
N GLN A 59 -0.50 11.01 -4.27
CA GLN A 59 0.55 11.92 -4.71
C GLN A 59 -0.09 13.09 -5.47
N GLY A 60 -0.01 14.29 -4.92
CA GLY A 60 -0.75 15.45 -5.45
C GLY A 60 -2.25 15.21 -5.39
N GLU A 61 -2.93 15.35 -6.53
CA GLU A 61 -4.37 15.10 -6.67
C GLU A 61 -4.70 13.63 -7.01
N LEU A 62 -3.68 12.81 -7.31
CA LEU A 62 -3.85 11.41 -7.63
C LEU A 62 -3.80 10.54 -6.39
N GLY A 63 -4.46 9.39 -6.46
CA GLY A 63 -4.33 8.33 -5.47
C GLY A 63 -4.96 7.04 -5.99
N GLY A 64 -4.64 5.94 -5.33
CA GLY A 64 -5.11 4.62 -5.72
C GLY A 64 -4.64 3.55 -4.75
N ARG A 65 -4.79 2.31 -5.17
CA ARG A 65 -4.30 1.12 -4.47
C ARG A 65 -3.25 0.44 -5.32
N ALA A 66 -2.12 0.10 -4.73
CA ALA A 66 -1.11 -0.74 -5.33
C ALA A 66 -1.29 -2.17 -4.83
N PHE A 67 -1.35 -3.14 -5.73
CA PHE A 67 -1.25 -4.55 -5.41
C PHE A 67 0.19 -5.01 -5.57
N LEU A 68 0.72 -5.67 -4.55
CA LEU A 68 2.09 -6.16 -4.50
C LEU A 68 2.12 -7.65 -4.25
N THR A 69 3.14 -8.31 -4.79
CA THR A 69 3.38 -9.73 -4.57
C THR A 69 4.81 -9.96 -4.09
N ARG A 70 5.01 -11.02 -3.33
CA ARG A 70 6.33 -11.43 -2.83
C ARG A 70 6.72 -12.78 -3.41
N LYS A 71 8.00 -12.93 -3.77
CA LYS A 71 8.63 -14.24 -4.02
C LYS A 71 9.88 -14.34 -3.15
N GLY A 72 9.85 -15.21 -2.14
CA GLY A 72 10.90 -15.25 -1.12
C GLY A 72 10.90 -13.95 -0.31
N GLU A 73 11.99 -13.18 -0.36
CA GLU A 73 12.12 -11.89 0.32
C GLU A 73 11.84 -10.68 -0.60
N ALA A 74 11.70 -10.92 -1.91
CA ALA A 74 11.57 -9.86 -2.89
C ALA A 74 10.10 -9.49 -3.12
N TRP A 75 9.76 -8.23 -2.82
CA TRP A 75 8.48 -7.61 -3.19
C TRP A 75 8.54 -7.02 -4.59
N SER A 76 7.42 -7.05 -5.30
CA SER A 76 7.21 -6.35 -6.56
C SER A 76 5.81 -5.71 -6.59
N ILE A 77 5.70 -4.54 -7.22
CA ILE A 77 4.41 -3.91 -7.51
C ILE A 77 3.85 -4.59 -8.76
N ALA A 78 2.73 -5.28 -8.62
CA ALA A 78 2.09 -6.03 -9.70
C ALA A 78 1.20 -5.14 -10.56
N LEU A 79 0.40 -4.26 -9.93
CA LEU A 79 -0.42 -3.25 -10.61
C LEU A 79 -0.88 -2.16 -9.63
N CYS A 80 -1.32 -1.03 -10.17
CA CYS A 80 -2.08 -0.01 -9.44
C CYS A 80 -3.49 0.09 -10.02
N ALA A 81 -4.51 0.20 -9.17
CA ALA A 81 -5.91 0.33 -9.54
C ALA A 81 -6.71 1.07 -8.47
N GLY A 82 -7.97 1.42 -8.77
CA GLY A 82 -8.92 1.99 -7.81
C GLY A 82 -9.62 0.92 -6.97
N ASP A 83 -10.95 0.97 -6.93
CA ASP A 83 -11.77 0.13 -6.05
C ASP A 83 -11.75 -1.36 -6.38
N ALA A 84 -11.29 -1.74 -7.57
CA ALA A 84 -11.14 -3.14 -7.94
C ALA A 84 -10.28 -3.93 -6.92
N LEU A 85 -9.27 -3.30 -6.30
CA LEU A 85 -8.42 -3.95 -5.30
C LEU A 85 -9.05 -4.09 -3.90
N LYS A 86 -10.26 -3.56 -3.71
CA LYS A 86 -11.08 -3.81 -2.51
C LYS A 86 -11.88 -5.11 -2.63
N ASP A 87 -12.11 -5.57 -3.85
CA ASP A 87 -12.92 -6.75 -4.12
C ASP A 87 -12.08 -8.03 -4.04
N ARG A 88 -12.51 -8.97 -3.19
CA ARG A 88 -11.88 -10.28 -3.06
C ARG A 88 -11.87 -11.05 -4.38
N ALA A 89 -12.93 -10.97 -5.19
CA ALA A 89 -13.01 -11.76 -6.42
C ALA A 89 -11.99 -11.25 -7.46
N THR A 90 -11.71 -9.95 -7.46
CA THR A 90 -10.61 -9.37 -8.23
C THR A 90 -9.25 -9.86 -7.71
N LEU A 91 -9.00 -9.83 -6.39
CA LEU A 91 -7.75 -10.35 -5.82
C LEU A 91 -7.55 -11.85 -6.12
N GLU A 92 -8.62 -12.66 -6.09
CA GLU A 92 -8.58 -14.07 -6.48
C GLU A 92 -8.17 -14.25 -7.96
N LYS A 93 -8.70 -13.42 -8.87
CA LYS A 93 -8.28 -13.42 -10.29
C LYS A 93 -6.82 -13.02 -10.49
N LEU A 94 -6.25 -12.24 -9.56
CA LEU A 94 -4.83 -11.89 -9.53
C LEU A 94 -3.94 -13.00 -8.94
N GLY A 95 -4.52 -14.16 -8.63
CA GLY A 95 -3.79 -15.33 -8.12
C GLY A 95 -3.68 -15.39 -6.59
N VAL A 96 -4.36 -14.50 -5.87
CA VAL A 96 -4.40 -14.56 -4.40
C VAL A 96 -5.33 -15.71 -3.98
N SER A 97 -4.92 -16.50 -2.98
CA SER A 97 -5.80 -17.53 -2.43
C SER A 97 -7.05 -16.90 -1.82
N LYS A 98 -8.20 -17.59 -1.88
CA LYS A 98 -9.47 -17.09 -1.33
C LYS A 98 -9.35 -16.58 0.12
N ALA A 99 -8.62 -17.30 0.97
CA ALA A 99 -8.41 -16.91 2.36
C ALA A 99 -7.61 -15.60 2.50
N ASN A 100 -6.56 -15.44 1.68
CA ASN A 100 -5.74 -14.22 1.69
C ASN A 100 -6.49 -13.05 1.05
N ALA A 101 -7.25 -13.27 -0.02
CA ALA A 101 -8.08 -12.26 -0.67
C ALA A 101 -9.12 -11.69 0.30
N GLU A 102 -9.79 -12.58 1.06
CA GLU A 102 -10.73 -12.16 2.10
C GLU A 102 -10.03 -11.40 3.24
N ALA A 103 -8.83 -11.85 3.66
CA ALA A 103 -8.05 -11.17 4.68
C ALA A 103 -7.61 -9.75 4.24
N LEU A 104 -7.11 -9.60 3.02
CA LEU A 104 -6.71 -8.31 2.44
C LEU A 104 -7.89 -7.35 2.36
N ALA A 105 -9.00 -7.77 1.75
CA ALA A 105 -10.19 -6.93 1.59
C ALA A 105 -10.75 -6.46 2.96
N ARG A 106 -10.86 -7.37 3.94
CA ARG A 106 -11.34 -7.01 5.27
C ARG A 106 -10.39 -6.07 6.01
N ARG A 107 -9.08 -6.30 5.94
CA ARG A 107 -8.07 -5.46 6.62
C ARG A 107 -8.00 -4.08 5.98
N LEU A 108 -8.00 -4.00 4.66
CA LEU A 108 -7.99 -2.73 3.94
C LEU A 108 -9.21 -1.89 4.30
N ALA A 109 -10.41 -2.48 4.28
CA ALA A 109 -11.62 -1.80 4.69
C ALA A 109 -11.61 -1.34 6.17
N ALA A 110 -10.86 -2.03 7.04
CA ALA A 110 -10.70 -1.62 8.44
C ALA A 110 -9.73 -0.43 8.57
N GLU A 111 -8.65 -0.41 7.81
CA GLU A 111 -7.70 0.72 7.78
C GLU A 111 -8.32 1.96 7.13
N GLU A 112 -9.00 1.82 5.98
CA GLU A 112 -9.66 2.93 5.28
C GLU A 112 -10.73 3.63 6.14
N LYS A 113 -11.43 2.89 7.02
CA LYS A 113 -12.39 3.48 7.97
C LYS A 113 -11.77 4.46 8.97
N ARG A 114 -10.45 4.42 9.15
CA ARG A 114 -9.69 5.33 10.01
C ARG A 114 -9.28 6.60 9.29
N LEU A 115 -9.42 6.64 7.97
CA LEU A 115 -9.10 7.77 7.12
C LEU A 115 -10.33 8.66 6.92
N SER A 116 -10.10 9.91 6.51
CA SER A 116 -11.21 10.79 6.14
C SER A 116 -11.87 10.27 4.86
N PRO A 117 -13.20 10.46 4.68
CA PRO A 117 -13.89 10.05 3.46
C PRO A 117 -13.30 10.69 2.20
N GLU A 118 -12.80 11.92 2.28
CA GLU A 118 -12.13 12.60 1.16
C GLU A 118 -10.85 11.89 0.71
N VAL A 119 -10.06 11.38 1.65
CA VAL A 119 -8.85 10.60 1.35
C VAL A 119 -9.21 9.26 0.70
N VAL A 120 -10.22 8.55 1.24
CA VAL A 120 -10.66 7.26 0.66
C VAL A 120 -11.22 7.45 -0.74
N GLU A 121 -12.02 8.50 -0.96
CA GLU A 121 -12.56 8.85 -2.27
C GLU A 121 -11.45 9.13 -3.29
N ARG A 122 -10.34 9.76 -2.86
CA ARG A 122 -9.18 9.99 -3.73
C ARG A 122 -8.59 8.67 -4.25
N PHE A 123 -8.60 7.59 -3.46
CA PHE A 123 -8.14 6.28 -3.93
C PHE A 123 -9.07 5.66 -4.98
N SER A 124 -10.36 6.01 -4.95
CA SER A 124 -11.38 5.53 -5.90
C SER A 124 -11.34 6.28 -7.24
N ARG A 125 -10.77 7.50 -7.27
CA ARG A 125 -10.68 8.35 -8.48
C ARG A 125 -9.69 7.86 -9.53
N PHE A 126 -8.94 6.80 -9.27
CA PHE A 126 -8.05 6.20 -10.28
C PHE A 126 -8.88 5.42 -11.32
N ASP A 127 -9.20 6.07 -12.44
CA ASP A 127 -10.06 5.52 -13.51
C ASP A 127 -9.29 5.24 -14.84
N GLY A 128 -7.95 5.10 -14.80
CA GLY A 128 -7.17 4.76 -16.01
C GLY A 128 -5.65 4.73 -15.82
N MET A 129 -5.00 3.75 -16.46
CA MET A 129 -3.55 3.49 -16.45
C MET A 129 -2.70 4.76 -16.66
N ALA A 130 -1.85 5.10 -15.69
CA ALA A 130 -0.59 5.74 -16.00
C ALA A 130 0.38 4.64 -16.46
N ALA A 131 0.84 4.68 -17.71
CA ALA A 131 1.96 3.86 -18.15
C ALA A 131 3.17 4.17 -17.26
N VAL A 132 3.69 3.14 -16.59
CA VAL A 132 5.05 3.20 -16.04
C VAL A 132 5.96 2.79 -17.19
N GLU A 133 6.41 3.75 -17.99
CA GLU A 133 7.59 3.53 -18.80
C GLU A 133 8.80 3.48 -17.86
N ALA A 134 9.78 2.63 -18.18
CA ALA A 134 10.93 2.32 -17.33
C ALA A 134 11.84 3.53 -16.99
N ASP A 135 11.51 4.73 -17.49
CA ASP A 135 12.25 5.98 -17.32
C ASP A 135 11.50 7.07 -16.53
N GLY A 136 10.25 6.84 -16.09
CA GLY A 136 9.51 7.77 -15.25
C GLY A 136 8.98 9.05 -15.92
N SER A 137 8.95 9.11 -17.26
CA SER A 137 8.39 10.26 -18.01
C SER A 137 6.87 10.17 -18.19
N HIS A 138 6.16 11.29 -17.99
CA HIS A 138 4.71 11.41 -18.24
C HIS A 138 4.45 12.18 -19.55
N SER A 139 3.86 11.52 -20.54
CA SER A 139 3.23 12.20 -21.68
C SER A 139 1.71 12.09 -21.56
N PRO A 140 0.96 13.21 -21.57
CA PRO A 140 -0.49 13.17 -21.70
C PRO A 140 -0.86 12.57 -23.07
N PHE A 141 -1.84 11.67 -23.09
CA PHE A 141 -2.52 11.33 -24.34
C PHE A 141 -3.36 12.55 -24.77
N ASP A 142 -2.92 13.21 -25.83
CA ASP A 142 -3.68 14.28 -26.48
C ASP A 142 -4.90 13.65 -27.21
N PRO A 143 -6.15 13.97 -26.84
CA PRO A 143 -7.34 13.43 -27.51
C PRO A 143 -7.65 14.13 -28.85
N HIS A 144 -6.77 15.00 -29.37
CA HIS A 144 -6.97 15.69 -30.63
C HIS A 144 -5.96 15.30 -31.71
N HIS A 145 -6.07 14.07 -32.21
CA HIS A 145 -5.63 13.79 -33.59
C HIS A 145 -6.84 13.46 -34.46
N LYS A 146 -7.23 14.44 -35.29
CA LYS A 146 -8.07 14.18 -36.46
C LYS A 146 -7.31 13.23 -37.39
N PRO A 147 -7.97 12.26 -38.04
CA PRO A 147 -7.32 11.44 -39.05
C PRO A 147 -7.16 12.26 -40.33
N ILE A 148 -6.00 12.14 -40.98
CA ILE A 148 -5.81 12.59 -42.36
C ILE A 148 -4.83 11.64 -43.06
N PRO A 149 -4.99 11.43 -44.37
CA PRO A 149 -5.75 10.37 -45.03
C PRO A 149 -5.01 9.02 -45.16
#